data_AF-A0A9C9FZ90-F1
#
_entry.id   AF-A0A9C9FZ90-F1
#
_cell.length_a   1.000
_cell.length_b   1.000
_cell.length_c   1.000
_cell.angle_alpha   90.00
_cell.angle_beta   90.00
_cell.angle_gamma   90.00
#
_symmetry.space_group_name_H-M   'P 1'
#
loop_
_entity.id
_entity.type
_entity.pdbx_description
1 polymer ?
#
loop_
_entity_poly.entity_id
_entity_poly.type
_entity_poly.pdbx_seq_one_letter_code
_entity_poly.pdbx_strand_id
1 'polypeptide(L)' 'IGICGQGPSDHPDLARWLMEEGIESVSLNPDTVVETWLYLAGKTV' A
#
# COMPACT_ATOMS: atom_id res chain seq x y z
N ILE A 1 -10.95 -2.04 9.14
CA ILE A 1 -10.09 -0.98 9.72
C ILE A 1 -9.19 -0.46 8.62
N GLY A 2 -9.04 0.86 8.50
CA GLY A 2 -8.20 1.49 7.48
C GLY A 2 -7.12 2.38 8.07
N ILE A 3 -6.05 2.62 7.30
CA ILE A 3 -4.92 3.47 7.70
C ILE A 3 -4.66 4.58 6.68
N CYS A 4 -4.18 5.73 7.17
CA CYS A 4 -3.74 6.85 6.36
C CYS A 4 -2.38 7.38 6.84
N GLY A 5 -1.62 7.98 5.92
CA GLY A 5 -0.27 8.48 6.17
C GLY A 5 0.64 8.29 4.95
N GLN A 6 1.81 8.92 4.96
CA GLN A 6 2.77 8.81 3.85
C GLN A 6 3.53 7.48 3.84
N GLY A 7 3.69 6.82 5.00
CA GLY A 7 4.45 5.58 5.13
C GLY A 7 4.11 4.51 4.07
N PRO A 8 2.85 4.14 3.86
CA PRO A 8 2.48 3.14 2.85
C PRO A 8 2.68 3.60 1.38
N SER A 9 2.77 4.92 1.15
CA SER A 9 3.08 5.49 -0.17
C SER A 9 4.58 5.45 -0.45
N ASP A 10 5.41 5.77 0.54
CA ASP A 10 6.87 5.83 0.42
C ASP A 10 7.52 4.44 0.54
N HIS A 11 6.85 3.51 1.24
CA HIS A 11 7.34 2.17 1.55
C HIS A 11 6.27 1.11 1.20
N PRO A 12 6.27 0.57 -0.04
CA PRO A 12 5.30 -0.44 -0.47
C PRO A 12 5.36 -1.76 0.33
N ASP A 13 6.52 -2.10 0.88
CA ASP A 13 6.72 -3.22 1.81
C ASP A 13 5.97 -3.01 3.13
N LEU A 14 5.91 -1.79 3.64
CA LEU A 14 5.06 -1.44 4.79
C LEU A 14 3.58 -1.62 4.44
N ALA A 15 3.15 -1.21 3.24
CA ALA A 15 1.77 -1.43 2.80
C ALA A 15 1.43 -2.93 2.75
N ARG A 16 2.37 -3.78 2.30
CA ARG A 16 2.22 -5.24 2.30
C ARG A 16 2.08 -5.80 3.71
N TRP A 17 3.00 -5.43 4.61
CA TRP A 17 2.94 -5.87 6.00
C TRP A 17 1.62 -5.47 6.67
N LEU A 18 1.13 -4.25 6.46
CA LEU A 18 -0.15 -3.80 7.01
C LEU A 18 -1.34 -4.63 6.51
N MET A 19 -1.32 -5.07 5.25
CA MET A 19 -2.35 -5.98 4.73
C MET A 19 -2.25 -7.37 5.37
N GLU A 20 -1.04 -7.88 5.61
CA GLU A 20 -0.82 -9.15 6.32
C GLU A 20 -1.31 -9.10 7.78
N GLU A 21 -1.19 -7.96 8.44
CA GLU A 21 -1.77 -7.70 9.78
C GLU A 21 -3.31 -7.53 9.77
N GLY A 22 -3.95 -7.59 8.59
CA GLY A 22 -5.40 -7.58 8.44
C GLY A 22 -6.04 -6.19 8.32
N ILE A 23 -5.28 -5.17 7.91
CA ILE A 23 -5.86 -3.88 7.52
C ILE A 23 -6.66 -4.04 6.22
N GLU A 24 -7.89 -3.53 6.21
CA GLU A 24 -8.81 -3.67 5.07
C GLU A 24 -8.60 -2.59 4.01
N SER A 25 -8.07 -1.43 4.39
CA SER A 25 -7.83 -0.33 3.46
C SER A 25 -6.62 0.53 3.82
N VAL A 26 -5.91 1.00 2.81
CA VAL A 26 -4.75 1.88 2.92
C VAL A 26 -4.98 3.11 2.04
N SER A 27 -4.83 4.30 2.60
CA SER A 27 -4.88 5.55 1.84
C SER A 27 -3.48 5.90 1.31
N LEU A 28 -3.37 6.09 0.00
CA LEU A 28 -2.13 6.41 -0.69
C LEU A 28 -2.23 7.75 -1.41
N ASN A 29 -1.07 8.34 -1.71
CA ASN A 29 -1.04 9.51 -2.57
C ASN A 29 -1.48 9.15 -4.00
N PRO A 30 -2.11 10.08 -4.74
CA PRO A 30 -2.60 9.81 -6.09
C PRO A 30 -1.52 9.41 -7.11
N ASP A 31 -0.29 9.87 -6.90
CA ASP A 31 0.87 9.57 -7.74
C ASP A 31 1.48 8.19 -7.47
N THR A 32 1.35 7.66 -6.26
CA THR A 32 1.92 6.33 -5.87
C THR A 32 0.89 5.20 -5.91
N VAL A 33 -0.41 5.51 -5.89
CA VAL A 33 -1.49 4.51 -5.73
C VAL A 33 -1.43 3.36 -6.75
N VAL A 34 -1.09 3.66 -8.01
CA VAL A 34 -1.05 2.64 -9.08
C VAL A 34 0.15 1.72 -8.90
N GLU A 35 1.33 2.27 -8.65
CA GLU A 35 2.56 1.50 -8.45
C GLU A 35 2.44 0.57 -7.23
N THR A 36 2.04 1.13 -6.08
CA THR A 36 1.85 0.35 -4.85
C THR A 36 0.77 -0.71 -5.05
N TRP A 37 -0.32 -0.42 -5.76
CA TRP A 37 -1.35 -1.42 -6.03
C TRP A 37 -0.83 -2.58 -6.90
N LEU A 38 -0.07 -2.30 -7.95
CA LEU A 38 0.53 -3.34 -8.78
C LEU A 38 1.55 -4.18 -8.01
N TYR A 39 2.36 -3.55 -7.16
CA TYR A 39 3.28 -4.22 -6.24
C TYR A 39 2.55 -5.18 -5.29
N LEU A 40 1.45 -4.73 -4.67
CA LEU A 40 0.64 -5.55 -3.77
C LEU A 40 -0.04 -6.71 -4.51
N ALA A 41 -0.42 -6.50 -5.77
CA ALA A 41 -0.95 -7.55 -6.65
C ALA A 41 0.13 -8.56 -7.11
N GLY A 42 1.40 -8.39 -6.72
CA GLY A 42 2.50 -9.26 -7.13
C GLY A 42 2.88 -9.12 -8.60
N LYS A 43 2.51 -8.00 -9.23
CA LYS A 43 2.86 -7.70 -10.62
C LYS A 43 4.16 -6.91 -10.65
N THR A 44 5.10 -7.35 -11.47
CA THR A 44 6.31 -6.57 -11.76
C THR A 44 5.94 -5.48 -12.76
N VAL A 45 6.26 -4.23 -12.43
CA VAL A 45 6.13 -3.06 -13.30
C VAL A 45 7.52 -2.58 -13.68
#